data_AF-A0A822XM73-F1
#
_entry.id   AF-A0A822XM73-F1
#
_cell.length_a   1.000
_cell.length_b   1.000
_cell.length_c   1.000
_cell.angle_alpha   90.00
_cell.angle_beta   90.00
_cell.angle_gamma   90.00
#
_symmetry.space_group_name_H-M   'P 1'
#
loop_
_entity.id
_entity.type
_entity.pdbx_description
1 polymer ?
#
loop_
_entity_poly.entity_id
_entity_poly.type
_entity_poly.pdbx_seq_one_letter_code
_entity_poly.pdbx_strand_id
1 'polypeptide(L)'
;MVMAKEVDELVRRTPGKKSHAIEAFSRALQAIPTTIADNAGLDSAKLISQLRAKHHKEGCTIGINILSGAGDTEKFGISKSFKFK
;
A
#
# COMPACT_ATOMS: atom_id res chain seq x y z
N MET A 1 -1.45 2.57 -0.11
CA MET A 1 -1.37 1.30 0.65
C MET A 1 -2.21 1.29 1.94
N VAL A 2 -3.09 2.29 2.14
CA VAL A 2 -3.84 2.48 3.41
C VAL A 2 -4.68 1.27 3.79
N MET A 3 -5.41 0.68 2.83
CA MET A 3 -6.25 -0.49 3.13
C MET A 3 -5.45 -1.68 3.65
N ALA A 4 -4.29 -1.98 3.05
CA ALA A 4 -3.44 -3.07 3.54
C ALA A 4 -2.96 -2.82 4.98
N LYS A 5 -2.61 -1.57 5.32
CA LYS A 5 -2.23 -1.19 6.69
C LYS A 5 -3.39 -1.41 7.67
N GLU A 6 -4.59 -0.93 7.37
CA GLU A 6 -5.75 -1.06 8.26
C GLU A 6 -6.16 -2.53 8.43
N VAL A 7 -6.07 -3.33 7.36
CA VAL A 7 -6.31 -4.78 7.42
C VAL A 7 -5.23 -5.47 8.27
N ASP A 8 -3.96 -5.11 8.15
CA ASP A 8 -2.88 -5.62 9.01
C ASP A 8 -3.12 -5.30 10.50
N GLU A 9 -3.64 -4.12 10.82
CA GLU A 9 -4.00 -3.79 12.20
C GLU A 9 -5.16 -4.65 12.70
N LEU A 10 -6.12 -4.99 11.84
CA LEU A 10 -7.22 -5.91 12.15
C LEU A 10 -6.74 -7.33 12.40
N VAL A 11 -5.68 -7.80 11.71
CA VAL A 11 -5.04 -9.10 11.98
C VAL A 11 -4.64 -9.20 13.45
N ARG A 12 -3.99 -8.16 13.99
CA ARG A 12 -3.49 -8.15 15.37
C ARG A 12 -4.59 -8.23 16.43
N ARG A 13 -5.81 -7.80 16.07
CA ARG A 13 -6.99 -7.80 16.95
C ARG A 13 -7.86 -9.05 16.80
N THR A 14 -7.64 -9.84 15.75
CA THR A 14 -8.47 -11.00 15.43
C THR A 14 -7.76 -12.29 15.87
N PRO A 15 -8.31 -13.06 16.83
CA PRO A 15 -7.71 -14.32 17.25
C PRO A 15 -8.08 -15.50 16.33
N GLY A 16 -7.25 -16.54 16.38
CA GLY A 16 -7.49 -17.82 15.72
C GLY A 16 -7.30 -17.81 14.20
N LYS A 17 -7.77 -18.85 13.52
CA LYS A 17 -7.49 -19.12 12.09
C LYS A 17 -7.91 -18.00 11.13
N LYS A 18 -8.86 -17.16 11.54
CA LYS A 18 -9.31 -16.01 10.75
C LYS A 18 -8.21 -14.96 10.57
N SER A 19 -7.29 -14.83 11.53
CA SER A 19 -6.18 -13.88 11.45
C SER A 19 -5.28 -14.14 10.24
N HIS A 20 -4.99 -15.41 9.95
CA HIS A 20 -4.17 -15.81 8.80
C HIS A 20 -4.85 -15.49 7.46
N ALA A 21 -6.17 -15.66 7.36
CA ALA A 21 -6.92 -15.30 6.16
C ALA A 21 -6.91 -13.77 5.94
N ILE A 22 -7.08 -12.99 7.01
CA ILE A 22 -7.02 -11.53 6.96
C ILE A 22 -5.60 -11.06 6.60
N GLU A 23 -4.56 -11.72 7.13
CA GLU A 23 -3.17 -11.44 6.78
C GLU A 23 -2.88 -11.71 5.31
N ALA A 24 -3.35 -12.84 4.78
CA ALA A 24 -3.23 -13.15 3.36
C ALA A 24 -3.94 -12.09 2.48
N PHE A 25 -5.12 -11.64 2.89
CA PHE A 25 -5.83 -10.56 2.21
C PHE A 25 -5.07 -9.23 2.24
N SER A 26 -4.50 -8.87 3.39
CA SER A 26 -3.64 -7.68 3.50
C SER A 26 -2.47 -7.75 2.53
N ARG A 27 -1.77 -8.88 2.47
CA ARG A 27 -0.66 -9.10 1.53
C ARG A 27 -1.11 -9.00 0.08
N ALA A 28 -2.28 -9.55 -0.27
CA ALA A 28 -2.84 -9.45 -1.61
C ALA A 28 -3.10 -7.99 -2.04
N LEU A 29 -3.54 -7.12 -1.14
CA LEU A 29 -3.72 -5.69 -1.43
C LEU A 29 -2.39 -4.97 -1.77
N GLN A 30 -1.26 -5.53 -1.33
CA GLN A 30 0.07 -4.98 -1.66
C GLN A 30 0.52 -5.37 -3.06
N ALA A 31 -0.11 -6.34 -3.72
CA ALA A 31 0.26 -6.77 -5.06
C ALA A 31 0.13 -5.63 -6.09
N ILE A 32 -0.92 -4.80 -6.01
CA ILE A 32 -1.14 -3.69 -6.94
C ILE A 32 0.04 -2.70 -6.98
N PRO A 33 0.46 -2.09 -5.85
CA PRO A 33 1.62 -1.20 -5.87
C PRO A 33 2.92 -1.92 -6.22
N THR A 34 3.07 -3.21 -5.88
CA THR A 34 4.26 -4.00 -6.26
C THR A 34 4.34 -4.16 -7.77
N THR A 35 3.24 -4.57 -8.42
CA THR A 35 3.18 -4.73 -9.88
C THR A 35 3.40 -3.41 -10.61
N ILE A 36 2.89 -2.30 -10.08
CA ILE A 36 3.17 -0.96 -10.66
C ILE A 36 4.67 -0.64 -10.58
N ALA A 37 5.31 -0.95 -9.45
CA ALA A 37 6.74 -0.72 -9.26
C ALA A 37 7.59 -1.62 -10.18
N ASP A 38 7.24 -2.90 -10.30
CA ASP A 38 7.91 -3.86 -11.17
C ASP A 38 7.79 -3.44 -12.64
N ASN A 39 6.58 -3.06 -13.08
CA ASN A 39 6.34 -2.57 -14.44
C ASN A 39 7.08 -1.25 -14.74
N ALA A 40 7.34 -0.45 -13.71
CA ALA A 40 8.14 0.77 -13.81
C ALA A 40 9.66 0.51 -13.78
N GLY A 41 10.10 -0.75 -13.63
CA GLY A 41 11.51 -1.10 -13.51
C GLY A 41 12.16 -0.64 -12.19
N LEU A 42 11.36 -0.34 -11.16
CA LEU A 42 11.83 0.08 -9.86
C LEU A 42 12.09 -1.13 -8.95
N ASP A 43 12.94 -0.96 -7.94
CA ASP A 43 13.08 -1.92 -6.83
C ASP A 43 11.79 -1.93 -6.00
N SER A 44 10.89 -2.84 -6.35
CA SER A 44 9.57 -2.97 -5.74
C SER A 44 9.66 -3.33 -4.26
N ALA A 45 10.61 -4.19 -3.86
CA ALA A 45 10.79 -4.55 -2.46
C ALA A 45 11.16 -3.34 -1.59
N LYS A 46 12.12 -2.53 -2.04
CA LYS A 46 12.51 -1.29 -1.36
C LYS A 46 11.39 -0.26 -1.37
N LEU A 47 10.72 -0.07 -2.50
CA LEU A 47 9.65 0.92 -2.64
C LEU A 47 8.45 0.60 -1.76
N ILE A 48 8.04 -0.67 -1.71
CA ILE A 48 6.92 -1.12 -0.87
C ILE A 48 7.25 -0.96 0.61
N SER A 49 8.48 -1.27 1.03
CA SER A 49 8.94 -1.06 2.39
C SER A 49 8.88 0.43 2.79
N GLN A 50 9.37 1.32 1.93
CA GLN A 50 9.29 2.77 2.12
C GLN A 50 7.85 3.27 2.15
N LEU A 51 7.01 2.80 1.23
CA LEU A 51 5.61 3.18 1.13
C LEU A 51 4.85 2.78 2.41
N ARG A 52 5.12 1.59 2.95
CA ARG A 52 4.55 1.12 4.22
C ARG A 52 4.99 1.98 5.40
N ALA A 53 6.28 2.30 5.49
CA ALA A 53 6.82 3.16 6.54
C ALA A 53 6.23 4.57 6.50
N LYS A 54 6.09 5.16 5.30
CA LYS A 54 5.49 6.48 5.10
C LYS A 54 3.99 6.48 5.43
N HIS A 55 3.23 5.46 5.02
CA HIS A 55 1.81 5.35 5.40
C HIS A 55 1.58 5.15 6.90
N HIS A 56 2.57 4.63 7.64
CA HIS A 56 2.53 4.59 9.10
C HIS A 56 2.78 5.96 9.76
N LYS A 57 3.51 6.87 9.11
CA LYS A 57 3.92 8.18 9.67
C LYS A 57 3.10 9.37 9.14
N GLU A 58 2.92 9.45 7.83
CA GLU A 58 2.47 10.65 7.08
C GLU A 58 1.05 10.51 6.50
N GLY A 59 0.35 9.40 6.79
CA GLY A 59 -1.06 9.24 6.43
C GLY A 59 -1.33 8.69 5.02
N CYS A 60 -2.48 9.05 4.44
CA CYS A 60 -3.09 8.34 3.32
C CYS A 60 -2.66 8.80 1.91
N THR A 61 -1.97 9.94 1.81
CA THR A 61 -1.73 10.66 0.55
C THR A 61 -0.49 10.19 -0.19
N ILE A 62 0.34 9.34 0.42
CA ILE A 62 1.55 8.82 -0.22
C ILE A 62 1.20 7.70 -1.22
N GLY A 63 1.81 7.75 -2.40
CA GLY A 63 1.70 6.76 -3.46
C GLY A 63 3.01 6.54 -4.17
N ILE A 64 2.95 5.85 -5.32
CA ILE A 64 4.10 5.56 -6.16
C ILE A 64 4.18 6.63 -7.26
N ASN A 65 5.34 7.26 -7.36
CA ASN A 65 5.76 8.11 -8.46
C ASN A 65 6.91 7.40 -9.19
N ILE A 66 6.79 7.24 -10.50
CA ILE A 66 7.77 6.51 -11.32
C ILE A 66 9.12 7.26 -11.38
N LEU A 67 9.09 8.60 -11.34
CA LEU A 67 10.28 9.44 -11.48
C LEU A 67 11.05 9.63 -10.17
N SER A 68 10.33 9.70 -9.04
CA SER A 68 10.90 10.04 -7.73
C SER A 68 10.73 8.97 -6.66
N GLY A 69 10.08 7.84 -6.97
CA GLY A 69 9.76 6.78 -6.00
C GLY A 69 8.53 7.11 -5.16
N ALA A 70 8.60 6.96 -3.83
CA ALA A 70 7.43 7.19 -2.98
C ALA A 70 7.15 8.69 -2.79
N GLY A 71 6.03 9.19 -3.29
CA GLY A 71 5.69 10.63 -3.32
C GLY A 71 4.22 10.92 -2.98
N ASP A 72 3.91 12.18 -2.71
CA ASP A 72 2.57 12.65 -2.33
C ASP A 72 1.65 12.79 -3.54
N THR A 73 0.62 11.94 -3.62
CA THR A 73 -0.30 11.86 -4.77
C THR A 73 -1.18 13.10 -4.92
N GLU A 74 -1.51 13.80 -3.82
CA GLU A 74 -2.33 15.02 -3.89
C GLU A 74 -1.56 16.17 -4.53
N LYS A 75 -0.28 16.33 -4.20
CA LYS A 75 0.59 17.35 -4.81
C LYS A 75 0.80 17.14 -6.30
N PHE A 76 0.75 15.89 -6.76
CA PHE A 76 0.83 15.56 -8.18
C PHE A 76 -0.54 15.54 -8.89
N GLY A 77 -1.64 15.81 -8.17
CA GLY A 77 -2.99 15.80 -8.74
C GLY A 77 -3.49 14.42 -9.17
N ILE A 78 -2.87 13.34 -8.68
CA ILE A 78 -3.22 11.97 -9.04
C ILE A 78 -4.30 11.47 -8.07
N SER A 79 -5.56 11.49 -8.50
CA SER A 79 -6.69 10.99 -7.73
C SER A 79 -7.52 9.99 -8.54
N LYS A 80 -8.33 9.19 -7.84
CA LYS A 80 -9.16 8.16 -8.45
C LYS A 80 -10.58 8.25 -7.90
N SER A 81 -11.57 7.98 -8.76
CA SER A 81 -12.97 7.93 -8.35
C SER A 81 -13.21 6.84 -7.31
N PHE A 82 -13.98 7.15 -6.27
CA PHE A 82 -14.33 6.21 -5.21
C PHE A 82 -15.06 4.97 -5.74
N LYS A 83 -15.87 5.11 -6.80
CA LYS A 83 -16.63 4.00 -7.40
C LYS A 83 -15.75 2.92 -8.06
N PHE A 84 -14.49 3.24 -8.36
CA PHE A 84 -13.54 2.29 -8.95
C PHE A 84 -12.76 1.51 -7.88
N LYS A 85 -12.89 1.87 -6.60
CA LYS A 85 -12.02 1.38 -5.53
C LYS A 85 -12.43 0.01 -5.01
#